data_AF-A0A2V5R3P0-F1
#
_entry.id   AF-A0A2V5R3P0-F1
#
_cell.length_a   1.000
_cell.length_b   1.000
_cell.length_c   1.000
_cell.angle_alpha   90.00
_cell.angle_beta   90.00
_cell.angle_gamma   90.00
#
_symmetry.space_group_name_H-M   'P 1'
#
loop_
_entity.id
_entity.type
_entity.pdbx_description
1 polymer ?
#
loop_
_entity_poly.entity_id
_entity_poly.type
_entity_poly.pdbx_seq_one_letter_code
_entity_poly.pdbx_strand_id
1 'polypeptide(L)'
;VFMGMGEPLANLKNVLRAIRIINASWGLGIGARHITISTSGLAPQIRELANEPTQFRLALSLHGATDEVRSRIMPVNRKYPLKVLLEACDYYVAKKGRLTFEYILIAGVNDTDEQARELAKIARRLSAKINLIPYNTVEGLEWSRPTRARQEKFQSILRKHGVIATLRREKGHDIAAACGQLRLQTKLAEGKVGLSV
;
A
#
# COMPACT_ATOMS: atom_id res chain seq x y z
N VAL A 1 12.18 4.02 -3.41
CA VAL A 1 10.90 3.74 -2.70
C VAL A 1 11.14 2.64 -1.68
N PHE A 2 10.54 2.70 -0.49
CA PHE A 2 10.65 1.65 0.54
C PHE A 2 9.43 0.73 0.44
N MET A 3 9.49 -0.21 -0.50
CA MET A 3 8.43 -1.18 -0.85
C MET A 3 8.97 -2.62 -0.99
N GLY A 4 10.14 -2.88 -0.40
CA GLY A 4 10.75 -4.22 -0.37
C GLY A 4 10.15 -5.10 0.73
N MET A 5 10.97 -5.98 1.30
CA MET A 5 10.53 -6.84 2.40
C MET A 5 10.39 -6.07 3.71
N GLY A 6 9.37 -6.45 4.50
CA GLY A 6 9.11 -5.91 5.83
C GLY A 6 8.19 -4.68 5.86
N GLU A 7 7.86 -4.26 7.07
CA GLU A 7 7.06 -3.05 7.33
C GLU A 7 8.01 -1.90 7.72
N PRO A 8 8.24 -0.90 6.85
CA PRO A 8 9.19 0.18 7.12
C PRO A 8 8.91 0.93 8.42
N LEU A 9 7.64 1.18 8.74
CA LEU A 9 7.29 1.94 9.95
C LEU A 9 7.51 1.15 11.24
N ALA A 10 7.54 -0.18 11.20
CA ALA A 10 7.92 -0.99 12.37
C ALA A 10 9.40 -0.78 12.74
N ASN A 11 10.21 -0.27 11.80
CA ASN A 11 11.62 0.06 11.97
C ASN A 11 11.90 1.55 11.73
N LEU A 12 10.98 2.43 12.17
CA LEU A 12 10.97 3.84 11.81
C LEU A 12 12.31 4.55 12.11
N LYS A 13 12.92 4.30 13.27
CA LYS A 13 14.22 4.90 13.65
C LYS A 13 15.31 4.67 12.59
N ASN A 14 15.47 3.42 12.15
CA ASN A 14 16.50 3.09 11.17
C ASN A 14 16.12 3.56 9.77
N VAL A 15 14.82 3.53 9.42
CA VAL A 15 14.32 4.08 8.16
C VAL A 15 14.58 5.58 8.08
N LEU A 16 14.26 6.35 9.14
CA LEU A 16 14.53 7.80 9.21
C LEU A 16 16.02 8.09 9.05
N ARG A 17 16.88 7.33 9.72
CA ARG A 17 18.34 7.47 9.55
C ARG A 17 18.75 7.26 8.08
N ALA A 18 18.28 6.19 7.44
CA ALA A 18 18.61 5.87 6.06
C ALA A 18 18.11 6.95 5.08
N ILE A 19 16.86 7.39 5.18
CA ILE A 19 16.30 8.37 4.25
C ILE A 19 16.90 9.77 4.43
N ARG A 20 17.34 10.13 5.64
CA ARG A 20 18.07 11.38 5.87
C ARG A 20 19.43 11.35 5.17
N ILE A 21 20.14 10.24 5.22
CA ILE A 21 21.41 10.06 4.48
C ILE A 21 21.16 10.12 2.97
N ILE A 22 20.16 9.40 2.46
CA ILE A 22 19.81 9.41 1.03
C ILE A 22 19.45 10.82 0.56
N ASN A 23 18.77 11.61 1.40
CA ASN A 23 18.35 12.97 1.07
C ASN A 23 19.44 14.04 1.24
N ALA A 24 20.41 13.82 2.13
CA ALA A 24 21.44 14.81 2.43
C ALA A 24 22.26 15.18 1.19
N SER A 25 22.68 16.45 1.12
CA SER A 25 23.53 16.96 0.03
C SER A 25 24.89 16.26 -0.03
N TRP A 26 25.43 15.81 1.12
CA TRP A 26 26.66 15.02 1.20
C TRP A 26 26.44 13.52 0.93
N GLY A 27 25.18 13.07 0.93
CA GLY A 27 24.81 11.68 0.64
C GLY A 27 24.50 11.48 -0.84
N LEU A 28 23.34 10.87 -1.13
CA LEU A 28 22.91 10.67 -2.53
C LEU A 28 22.21 11.91 -3.13
N GLY A 29 21.93 12.94 -2.34
CA GLY A 29 21.30 14.17 -2.81
C GLY A 29 19.89 13.99 -3.39
N ILE A 30 19.20 12.87 -3.10
CA ILE A 30 17.89 12.60 -3.66
C ILE A 30 16.86 13.49 -2.96
N GLY A 31 16.20 14.37 -3.70
CA GLY A 31 15.17 15.25 -3.16
C GLY A 31 14.07 14.48 -2.43
N ALA A 32 13.65 14.97 -1.26
CA ALA A 32 12.71 14.29 -0.36
C ALA A 32 11.40 13.85 -1.04
N ARG A 33 10.92 14.64 -1.99
CA ARG A 33 9.70 14.34 -2.77
C ARG A 33 9.87 13.14 -3.72
N HIS A 34 11.07 12.62 -3.93
CA HIS A 34 11.33 11.39 -4.70
C HIS A 34 11.47 10.15 -3.79
N ILE A 35 11.45 10.34 -2.47
CA ILE A 35 11.56 9.26 -1.49
C ILE A 35 10.16 8.97 -0.94
N THR A 36 9.62 7.83 -1.33
CA THR A 36 8.34 7.31 -0.82
C THR A 36 8.57 6.19 0.17
N ILE A 37 7.98 6.32 1.36
CA ILE A 37 7.90 5.29 2.38
C ILE A 37 6.54 4.60 2.25
N SER A 38 6.53 3.27 2.13
CA SER A 38 5.28 2.50 2.14
C SER A 38 4.98 1.96 3.52
N THR A 39 3.70 1.79 3.87
CA THR A 39 3.29 1.16 5.12
C THR A 39 1.97 0.41 4.96
N SER A 40 1.80 -0.66 5.74
CA SER A 40 0.55 -1.38 5.96
C SER A 40 -0.44 -0.63 6.85
N GLY A 41 -0.03 0.46 7.51
CA GLY A 41 -0.94 1.31 8.29
C GLY A 41 -0.69 1.32 9.79
N LEU A 42 0.57 1.49 10.21
CA LEU A 42 0.93 1.62 11.62
C LEU A 42 0.62 3.06 12.09
N ALA A 43 -0.62 3.27 12.56
CA ALA A 43 -1.16 4.62 12.81
C ALA A 43 -0.29 5.49 13.75
N PRO A 44 0.26 4.99 14.88
CA PRO A 44 1.16 5.80 15.72
C PRO A 44 2.42 6.25 14.97
N GLN A 45 3.02 5.34 14.20
CA GLN A 45 4.25 5.61 13.46
C GLN A 45 4.01 6.51 12.23
N ILE A 46 2.81 6.52 11.66
CA ILE A 46 2.42 7.51 10.65
C ILE A 46 2.44 8.92 11.26
N ARG A 47 1.92 9.08 12.49
CA ARG A 47 1.95 10.37 13.20
C ARG A 47 3.38 10.77 13.55
N GLU A 48 4.20 9.83 13.99
CA GLU A 48 5.62 10.07 14.26
C GLU A 48 6.37 10.51 12.99
N LEU A 49 6.18 9.81 11.87
CA LEU A 49 6.75 10.20 10.58
C LEU A 49 6.27 11.58 10.12
N ALA A 50 5.01 11.96 10.40
CA ALA A 50 4.50 13.29 10.07
C ALA A 50 5.26 14.42 10.78
N ASN A 51 5.90 14.13 11.92
CA ASN A 51 6.70 15.09 12.70
C ASN A 51 8.13 15.24 12.17
N GLU A 52 8.60 14.35 11.29
CA GLU A 52 9.87 14.53 10.60
C GLU A 52 9.87 15.87 9.86
N PRO A 53 10.89 16.75 9.93
CA PRO A 53 10.83 18.05 9.25
C PRO A 53 10.74 17.91 7.71
N THR A 54 11.45 16.94 7.16
CA THR A 54 11.59 16.72 5.72
C THR A 54 10.28 16.27 5.06
N GLN A 55 10.02 16.70 3.82
CA GLN A 55 8.80 16.40 3.06
C GLN A 55 8.89 15.06 2.31
N PHE A 56 9.20 13.97 3.02
CA PHE A 56 9.12 12.61 2.45
C PHE A 56 7.69 12.27 2.04
N ARG A 57 7.50 11.39 1.06
CA ARG A 57 6.18 10.93 0.63
C ARG A 57 5.75 9.66 1.37
N LEU A 58 4.45 9.51 1.59
CA LEU A 58 3.84 8.31 2.16
C LEU A 58 2.94 7.61 1.14
N ALA A 59 3.17 6.31 0.99
CA ALA A 59 2.25 5.38 0.34
C ALA A 59 1.62 4.47 1.41
N LEU A 60 0.30 4.33 1.41
CA LEU A 60 -0.43 3.48 2.35
C LEU A 60 -1.06 2.31 1.61
N SER A 61 -0.69 1.09 1.99
CA SER A 61 -1.38 -0.14 1.59
C SER A 61 -2.74 -0.22 2.27
N LEU A 62 -3.76 0.31 1.62
CA LEU A 62 -5.11 0.40 2.17
C LEU A 62 -5.88 -0.91 1.97
N HIS A 63 -5.98 -1.34 0.70
CA HIS A 63 -6.48 -2.64 0.23
C HIS A 63 -7.94 -3.02 0.62
N GLY A 64 -8.63 -2.21 1.40
CA GLY A 64 -10.07 -2.31 1.64
C GLY A 64 -10.60 -0.96 2.08
N ALA A 65 -11.75 -0.56 1.54
CA ALA A 65 -12.39 0.72 1.82
C ALA A 65 -13.37 0.66 3.01
N THR A 66 -13.64 -0.53 3.54
CA THR A 66 -14.37 -0.75 4.78
C THR A 66 -13.58 -1.67 5.72
N ASP A 67 -13.85 -1.61 7.03
CA ASP A 67 -13.11 -2.40 8.01
C ASP A 67 -13.30 -3.91 7.81
N GLU A 68 -14.47 -4.34 7.32
CA GLU A 68 -14.76 -5.74 7.03
C GLU A 68 -13.88 -6.27 5.90
N VAL A 69 -13.83 -5.56 4.77
CA VAL A 69 -12.99 -5.94 3.62
C VAL A 69 -11.52 -5.80 3.95
N ARG A 70 -11.13 -4.72 4.64
CA ARG A 70 -9.74 -4.50 5.01
C ARG A 70 -9.23 -5.57 5.97
N SER A 71 -10.03 -6.02 6.93
CA SER A 71 -9.64 -7.07 7.88
C SER A 71 -9.43 -8.43 7.23
N ARG A 72 -10.06 -8.71 6.09
CA ARG A 72 -9.84 -9.94 5.30
C ARG A 72 -8.47 -9.98 4.64
N ILE A 73 -7.91 -8.81 4.31
CA ILE A 73 -6.67 -8.69 3.53
C ILE A 73 -5.48 -8.24 4.40
N MET A 74 -5.73 -7.34 5.35
CA MET A 74 -4.74 -6.63 6.15
C MET A 74 -4.98 -6.89 7.65
N PRO A 75 -4.33 -7.91 8.26
CA PRO A 75 -4.52 -8.23 9.69
C PRO A 75 -4.26 -7.07 10.65
N VAL A 76 -3.39 -6.13 10.26
CA VAL A 76 -3.11 -4.89 11.01
C VAL A 76 -4.36 -4.04 11.26
N ASN A 77 -5.42 -4.21 10.46
CA ASN A 77 -6.70 -3.52 10.66
C ASN A 77 -7.35 -3.83 12.01
N ARG A 78 -7.13 -5.04 12.56
CA ARG A 78 -7.66 -5.40 13.87
C ARG A 78 -7.07 -4.53 14.99
N LYS A 79 -5.82 -4.09 14.81
CA LYS A 79 -5.12 -3.21 15.76
C LYS A 79 -5.37 -1.74 15.46
N TYR A 80 -5.40 -1.37 14.19
CA TYR A 80 -5.64 -0.01 13.71
C TYR A 80 -6.76 -0.02 12.67
N PRO A 81 -8.03 0.05 13.11
CA PRO A 81 -9.19 0.14 12.23
C PRO A 81 -9.14 1.39 11.35
N LEU A 82 -9.94 1.41 10.28
CA LEU A 82 -9.93 2.49 9.30
C LEU A 82 -10.08 3.88 9.94
N LYS A 83 -10.99 4.05 10.90
CA LYS A 83 -11.15 5.34 11.59
C LYS A 83 -9.81 5.84 12.17
N VAL A 84 -9.13 5.01 12.96
CA VAL A 84 -7.85 5.35 13.61
C VAL A 84 -6.75 5.60 12.58
N LEU A 85 -6.72 4.79 11.53
CA LEU A 85 -5.76 4.91 10.43
C LEU A 85 -5.95 6.23 9.66
N LEU A 86 -7.20 6.57 9.31
CA LEU A 86 -7.52 7.77 8.55
C LEU A 86 -7.26 9.05 9.35
N GLU A 87 -7.49 9.05 10.67
CA GLU A 87 -7.10 10.17 11.54
C GLU A 87 -5.58 10.39 11.57
N ALA A 88 -4.78 9.31 11.51
CA ALA A 88 -3.32 9.43 11.38
C ALA A 88 -2.92 9.95 9.99
N CYS A 89 -3.63 9.53 8.93
CA CYS A 89 -3.42 10.04 7.58
C CYS A 89 -3.79 11.53 7.46
N ASP A 90 -4.87 11.98 8.09
CA ASP A 90 -5.25 13.40 8.13
C ASP A 90 -4.13 14.22 8.76
N TYR A 91 -3.59 13.76 9.89
CA TYR A 91 -2.46 14.41 10.56
C TYR A 91 -1.21 14.49 9.67
N TYR A 92 -0.91 13.41 8.96
CA TYR A 92 0.19 13.37 8.01
C TYR A 92 -0.02 14.35 6.84
N VAL A 93 -1.20 14.33 6.22
CA VAL A 93 -1.56 15.19 5.09
C VAL A 93 -1.52 16.67 5.50
N ALA A 94 -2.01 17.03 6.69
CA ALA A 94 -1.94 18.40 7.19
C ALA A 94 -0.50 18.93 7.28
N LYS A 95 0.48 18.08 7.59
CA LYS A 95 1.90 18.46 7.71
C LYS A 95 2.73 18.30 6.43
N LYS A 96 2.35 17.34 5.58
CA LYS A 96 3.19 16.87 4.45
C LYS A 96 2.53 17.06 3.08
N GLY A 97 1.24 17.36 3.05
CA GLY A 97 0.48 17.69 1.86
C GLY A 97 -0.13 16.48 1.15
N ARG A 98 0.67 15.51 0.69
CA ARG A 98 0.14 14.44 -0.19
C ARG A 98 0.45 13.03 0.30
N LEU A 99 -0.53 12.16 0.11
CA LEU A 99 -0.46 10.72 0.34
C LEU A 99 -0.92 9.98 -0.91
N THR A 100 -0.42 8.76 -1.09
CA THR A 100 -0.90 7.82 -2.13
C THR A 100 -1.45 6.58 -1.46
N PHE A 101 -2.60 6.10 -1.91
CA PHE A 101 -3.12 4.79 -1.55
C PHE A 101 -2.69 3.74 -2.56
N GLU A 102 -2.11 2.66 -2.06
CA GLU A 102 -1.92 1.42 -2.80
C GLU A 102 -3.15 0.53 -2.55
N TYR A 103 -3.77 0.05 -3.61
CA TYR A 103 -4.98 -0.76 -3.54
C TYR A 103 -4.86 -1.97 -4.47
N ILE A 104 -4.59 -3.14 -3.88
CA ILE A 104 -4.60 -4.38 -4.62
C ILE A 104 -6.03 -4.71 -5.04
N LEU A 105 -6.24 -5.16 -6.27
CA LEU A 105 -7.55 -5.57 -6.76
C LEU A 105 -7.63 -7.09 -6.81
N ILE A 106 -8.48 -7.67 -5.98
CA ILE A 106 -8.71 -9.11 -5.84
C ILE A 106 -10.16 -9.42 -6.19
N ALA A 107 -10.36 -10.36 -7.10
CA ALA A 107 -11.68 -10.63 -7.67
C ALA A 107 -12.64 -11.17 -6.60
N GLY A 108 -13.83 -10.56 -6.50
CA GLY A 108 -14.87 -10.98 -5.56
C GLY A 108 -14.56 -10.66 -4.08
N VAL A 109 -13.45 -9.99 -3.78
CA VAL A 109 -13.05 -9.66 -2.40
C VAL A 109 -13.20 -8.17 -2.13
N ASN A 110 -12.54 -7.33 -2.93
CA ASN A 110 -12.45 -5.89 -2.69
C ASN A 110 -12.62 -5.06 -3.95
N ASP A 111 -13.01 -5.70 -5.05
CA ASP A 111 -13.20 -5.10 -6.35
C ASP A 111 -14.69 -4.82 -6.63
N THR A 112 -15.55 -4.54 -5.64
CA THR A 112 -16.96 -4.20 -5.91
C THR A 112 -17.15 -2.72 -6.26
N ASP A 113 -18.27 -2.35 -6.88
CA ASP A 113 -18.56 -0.94 -7.19
C ASP A 113 -18.73 -0.11 -5.91
N GLU A 114 -19.27 -0.72 -4.87
CA GLU A 114 -19.44 -0.16 -3.52
C GLU A 114 -18.07 0.17 -2.91
N GLN A 115 -17.12 -0.77 -2.96
CA GLN A 115 -15.75 -0.52 -2.51
C GLN A 115 -15.09 0.62 -3.29
N ALA A 116 -15.31 0.72 -4.61
CA ALA A 116 -14.79 1.83 -5.40
C ALA A 116 -15.38 3.18 -4.95
N ARG A 117 -16.68 3.25 -4.66
CA ARG A 117 -17.34 4.48 -4.18
C ARG A 117 -16.82 4.88 -2.79
N GLU A 118 -16.71 3.94 -1.85
CA GLU A 118 -16.17 4.23 -0.51
C GLU A 118 -14.68 4.64 -0.58
N LEU A 119 -13.89 3.95 -1.40
CA LEU A 119 -12.49 4.30 -1.62
C LEU A 119 -12.36 5.72 -2.20
N ALA A 120 -13.26 6.10 -3.11
CA ALA A 120 -13.27 7.46 -3.65
C ALA A 120 -13.54 8.51 -2.58
N LYS A 121 -14.49 8.26 -1.65
CA LYS A 121 -14.77 9.17 -0.53
C LYS A 121 -13.54 9.35 0.36
N ILE A 122 -12.89 8.25 0.73
CA ILE A 122 -11.66 8.26 1.53
C ILE A 122 -10.54 9.04 0.83
N ALA A 123 -10.31 8.77 -0.46
CA ALA A 123 -9.27 9.42 -1.24
C ALA A 123 -9.50 10.92 -1.40
N ARG A 124 -10.74 11.37 -1.63
CA ARG A 124 -11.07 12.79 -1.71
C ARG A 124 -10.82 13.53 -0.40
N ARG A 125 -11.24 12.95 0.73
CA ARG A 125 -11.02 13.54 2.06
C ARG A 125 -9.54 13.89 2.28
N LEU A 126 -8.65 13.03 1.81
CA LEU A 126 -7.19 13.16 2.00
C LEU A 126 -6.46 13.76 0.80
N SER A 127 -7.18 14.19 -0.24
CA SER A 127 -6.59 14.60 -1.54
C SER A 127 -5.57 13.59 -2.09
N ALA A 128 -5.80 12.30 -1.81
CA ALA A 128 -4.89 11.22 -2.08
C ALA A 128 -5.03 10.73 -3.53
N LYS A 129 -3.91 10.28 -4.11
CA LYS A 129 -3.93 9.50 -5.35
C LYS A 129 -4.16 8.04 -5.03
N ILE A 130 -4.69 7.28 -5.98
CA ILE A 130 -4.83 5.84 -5.87
C ILE A 130 -3.99 5.15 -6.95
N ASN A 131 -3.20 4.18 -6.53
CA ASN A 131 -2.52 3.22 -7.38
C ASN A 131 -3.25 1.87 -7.25
N LEU A 132 -3.98 1.50 -8.30
CA LEU A 132 -4.62 0.20 -8.43
C LEU A 132 -3.60 -0.83 -8.92
N ILE A 133 -3.46 -1.92 -8.19
CA ILE A 133 -2.53 -3.01 -8.51
C ILE A 133 -3.37 -4.28 -8.70
N PRO A 134 -3.59 -4.76 -9.94
CA PRO A 134 -4.23 -6.05 -10.14
C PRO A 134 -3.49 -7.16 -9.39
N TYR A 135 -4.22 -8.02 -8.68
CA TYR A 135 -3.62 -9.17 -8.01
C TYR A 135 -2.89 -10.06 -9.02
N ASN A 136 -1.71 -10.52 -8.63
CA ASN A 136 -0.98 -11.53 -9.39
C ASN A 136 -1.29 -12.87 -8.77
N THR A 137 -1.88 -13.77 -9.56
CA THR A 137 -2.22 -15.11 -9.10
C THR A 137 -0.95 -15.80 -8.60
N VAL A 138 -1.05 -16.35 -7.39
CA VAL A 138 0.01 -17.11 -6.75
C VAL A 138 -0.53 -18.50 -6.51
N GLU A 139 0.20 -19.52 -6.93
CA GLU A 139 -0.17 -20.91 -6.71
C GLU A 139 -0.37 -21.19 -5.21
N GLY A 140 -1.45 -21.87 -4.86
CA GLY A 140 -1.79 -22.22 -3.48
C GLY A 140 -2.58 -21.16 -2.70
N LEU A 141 -2.94 -20.01 -3.30
CA LEU A 141 -3.86 -19.05 -2.70
C LEU A 141 -5.18 -18.99 -3.48
N GLU A 142 -6.30 -18.90 -2.75
CA GLU A 142 -7.66 -18.87 -3.33
C GLU A 142 -8.03 -17.53 -4.00
N TRP A 143 -7.12 -16.56 -3.98
CA TRP A 143 -7.35 -15.25 -4.58
C TRP A 143 -7.07 -15.24 -6.06
N SER A 144 -7.91 -14.53 -6.80
CA SER A 144 -7.80 -14.43 -8.25
C SER A 144 -7.73 -12.98 -8.71
N ARG A 145 -7.15 -12.79 -9.89
CA ARG A 145 -7.06 -11.51 -10.56
C ARG A 145 -8.43 -11.14 -11.16
N PRO A 146 -8.97 -9.93 -10.90
CA PRO A 146 -10.18 -9.48 -11.58
C PRO A 146 -9.99 -9.41 -13.09
N THR A 147 -11.07 -9.56 -13.85
CA THR A 147 -11.04 -9.36 -15.30
C THR A 147 -10.60 -7.94 -15.65
N ARG A 148 -10.02 -7.75 -16.84
CA ARG A 148 -9.61 -6.41 -17.31
C ARG A 148 -10.76 -5.40 -17.31
N ALA A 149 -11.94 -5.83 -17.80
CA ALA A 149 -13.14 -5.00 -17.79
C ALA A 149 -13.54 -4.58 -16.36
N ARG A 150 -13.40 -5.49 -15.38
CA ARG A 150 -13.68 -5.17 -13.98
C ARG A 150 -12.71 -4.15 -13.40
N GLN A 151 -11.41 -4.31 -13.68
CA GLN A 151 -10.37 -3.35 -13.27
C GLN A 151 -10.61 -1.95 -13.87
N GLU A 152 -10.89 -1.88 -15.17
CA GLU A 152 -11.17 -0.62 -15.88
C GLU A 152 -12.46 0.04 -15.37
N LYS A 153 -13.51 -0.75 -15.09
CA LYS A 153 -14.74 -0.25 -14.46
C LYS A 153 -14.48 0.31 -13.05
N PHE A 154 -13.70 -0.38 -12.22
CA PHE A 154 -13.34 0.10 -10.88
C PHE A 154 -12.58 1.44 -10.96
N GLN A 155 -11.59 1.51 -11.84
CA GLN A 155 -10.85 2.75 -12.11
C GLN A 155 -11.76 3.88 -12.62
N SER A 156 -12.69 3.57 -13.52
CA SER A 156 -13.65 4.54 -14.06
C SER A 156 -14.54 5.14 -12.96
N ILE A 157 -15.01 4.32 -12.02
CA ILE A 157 -15.80 4.80 -10.88
C ILE A 157 -14.99 5.79 -10.03
N LEU A 158 -13.73 5.48 -9.71
CA LEU A 158 -12.86 6.39 -8.96
C LEU A 158 -12.68 7.74 -9.68
N ARG A 159 -12.41 7.69 -10.99
CA ARG A 159 -12.23 8.89 -11.82
C ARG A 159 -13.51 9.71 -11.93
N LYS A 160 -14.67 9.08 -12.10
CA LYS A 160 -15.98 9.75 -12.12
C LYS A 160 -16.26 10.50 -10.82
N HIS A 161 -15.70 10.05 -9.70
CA HIS A 161 -15.79 10.74 -8.42
C HIS A 161 -14.67 11.77 -8.18
N GLY A 162 -13.86 12.10 -9.20
CA GLY A 162 -12.82 13.13 -9.12
C GLY A 162 -11.48 12.66 -8.52
N VAL A 163 -11.25 11.35 -8.42
CA VAL A 163 -10.01 10.81 -7.85
C VAL A 163 -9.00 10.45 -8.93
N ILE A 164 -7.74 10.88 -8.72
CA ILE A 164 -6.63 10.49 -9.59
C ILE A 164 -6.29 9.02 -9.31
N ALA A 165 -6.76 8.14 -10.19
CA ALA A 165 -6.51 6.70 -10.11
C ALA A 165 -5.65 6.21 -11.29
N THR A 166 -4.51 5.61 -10.96
CA THR A 166 -3.67 4.88 -11.92
C THR A 166 -3.92 3.38 -11.80
N LEU A 167 -3.83 2.65 -12.92
CA LEU A 167 -3.93 1.20 -12.95
C LEU A 167 -2.58 0.68 -13.41
N ARG A 168 -1.90 -0.08 -12.55
CA ARG A 168 -0.61 -0.69 -12.88
C ARG A 168 -0.83 -1.73 -13.96
N ARG A 169 -0.42 -1.41 -15.19
CA ARG A 169 -0.36 -2.35 -16.29
C ARG A 169 1.00 -3.03 -16.24
N GLU A 170 1.00 -4.35 -16.24
CA GLU A 170 2.23 -5.11 -16.40
C GLU A 170 2.67 -5.02 -17.86
N LYS A 171 3.94 -4.66 -18.06
CA LYS A 171 4.57 -4.74 -19.38
C LYS A 171 5.23 -6.11 -19.46
N GLY A 172 4.67 -7.00 -20.29
CA GLY A 172 5.23 -8.32 -20.57
C GLY A 172 5.11 -9.30 -19.40
N HIS A 173 4.72 -10.53 -19.71
CA HIS A 173 5.10 -11.67 -18.87
C HIS A 173 6.62 -11.68 -18.83
N ASP A 174 7.21 -11.29 -17.71
CA ASP A 174 8.46 -11.86 -17.24
C ASP A 174 8.87 -11.23 -15.91
N ILE A 175 9.41 -12.11 -15.06
CA ILE A 175 10.08 -11.87 -13.78
C ILE A 175 9.13 -11.76 -12.58
N ALA A 176 9.24 -12.80 -11.74
CA ALA A 176 8.73 -12.99 -10.39
C ALA A 176 9.24 -11.93 -9.38
N ALA A 177 9.05 -10.64 -9.69
CA ALA A 177 9.46 -9.49 -8.90
C ALA A 177 8.25 -8.63 -8.45
N ALA A 178 7.04 -9.20 -8.46
CA ALA A 178 5.88 -8.53 -7.88
C ALA A 178 6.01 -8.51 -6.35
N CYS A 179 5.84 -7.33 -5.73
CA CYS A 179 6.08 -7.04 -4.31
C CYS A 179 5.51 -8.05 -3.28
N GLY A 180 4.56 -8.92 -3.64
CA GLY A 180 3.99 -9.94 -2.75
C GLY A 180 4.69 -11.32 -2.80
N GLN A 181 5.51 -11.61 -3.81
CA GLN A 181 6.09 -12.95 -4.03
C GLN A 181 7.34 -13.24 -3.19
N LEU A 182 7.99 -12.20 -2.65
CA LEU A 182 9.21 -12.34 -1.84
C LEU A 182 8.99 -13.09 -0.51
N ARG A 183 7.74 -13.26 -0.07
CA ARG A 183 7.41 -14.00 1.17
C ARG A 183 7.40 -15.52 0.98
N LEU A 184 7.21 -16.00 -0.25
CA LEU A 184 7.17 -17.44 -0.55
C LEU A 184 8.56 -18.05 -0.73
N GLN A 185 9.51 -17.29 -1.29
CA GLN A 185 10.89 -17.77 -1.44
C GLN A 185 11.56 -18.04 -0.07
N THR A 186 11.24 -17.27 0.98
CA THR A 186 11.80 -17.50 2.31
C THR A 186 11.27 -18.79 2.95
N LYS A 187 9.99 -19.14 2.74
CA LYS A 187 9.42 -20.40 3.27
C LYS A 187 9.88 -21.64 2.51
N LEU A 188 10.18 -21.54 1.22
CA LEU A 188 10.72 -22.65 0.44
C LEU A 188 12.22 -22.88 0.71
N ALA A 189 12.95 -21.85 1.15
CA ALA A 189 14.34 -21.97 1.59
C ALA A 189 14.48 -22.61 3.00
N GLU A 190 13.45 -22.53 3.82
CA GLU A 190 13.40 -23.17 5.16
C GLU A 190 12.78 -24.57 5.06
N GLY A 191 13.46 -25.46 4.35
CA GLY A 191 13.10 -26.87 4.26
C GLY A 191 12.93 -27.51 5.64
N LYS A 192 11.68 -27.74 6.05
CA LYS A 192 11.32 -28.81 6.99
C LYS A 192 10.43 -29.80 6.27
N VAL A 193 11.10 -30.78 5.69
CA VAL A 193 10.57 -32.13 5.46
C VAL A 193 10.02 -32.65 6.78
N GLY A 194 8.79 -33.15 6.74
CA GLY A 194 8.12 -33.73 7.90
C GLY A 194 6.79 -34.36 7.50
N LEU A 195 6.83 -35.29 6.55
CA LEU A 195 5.82 -36.36 6.43
C LEU A 195 5.78 -37.12 7.76
N SER A 196 4.65 -37.15 8.45
CA SER A 196 4.22 -38.25 9.34
C SER A 196 2.76 -38.05 9.77
N VAL A 197 1.91 -38.92 9.23
CA VAL A 197 0.57 -39.37 9.68
C VAL A 197 -0.50 -38.32 10.00
#